data_AF-A0A3Q8UQX5-F1
#
_entry.id   AF-A0A3Q8UQX5-F1
#
_cell.length_a   1.000
_cell.length_b   1.000
_cell.length_c   1.000
_cell.angle_alpha   90.00
_cell.angle_beta   90.00
_cell.angle_gamma   90.00
#
_symmetry.space_group_name_H-M   'P 1'
#
loop_
_entity.id
_entity.type
_entity.pdbx_description
1 polymer ?
#
loop_
_entity_poly.entity_id
_entity_poly.type
_entity_poly.pdbx_seq_one_letter_code
_entity_poly.pdbx_strand_id
1 'polypeptide(L)' 'MPDITWEQPFCQDSGNCFRIGTDAEGNAHIAVAGREEHRVTDSVEALRMLIRDIKAGKADHLL' A
#
# COMPACT_ATOMS: atom_id res chain seq x y z
N MET A 1 -15.82 10.84 2.28
CA MET A 1 -14.56 10.06 2.23
C MET A 1 -13.73 10.68 1.11
N PRO A 2 -12.41 10.88 1.26
CA PRO A 2 -11.60 11.40 0.15
C PRO A 2 -11.77 10.49 -1.06
N ASP A 3 -12.03 11.06 -2.24
CA ASP A 3 -11.98 10.33 -3.51
C ASP A 3 -10.55 9.85 -3.73
N ILE A 4 -10.29 8.57 -3.46
CA ILE A 4 -9.03 7.92 -3.79
C ILE A 4 -9.12 7.38 -5.21
N THR A 5 -8.13 7.70 -6.02
CA THR A 5 -7.92 7.02 -7.30
C THR A 5 -7.12 5.74 -7.06
N TRP A 6 -7.74 4.58 -7.26
CA TRP A 6 -7.12 3.27 -7.04
C TRP A 6 -6.51 2.70 -8.32
N GLU A 7 -5.29 2.17 -8.20
CA GLU A 7 -4.64 1.40 -9.25
C GLU A 7 -5.20 -0.02 -9.36
N GLN A 8 -4.72 -0.79 -10.35
CA GLN A 8 -5.05 -2.21 -10.46
C GLN A 8 -4.54 -3.00 -9.26
N PRO A 9 -5.24 -4.06 -8.82
CA PRO A 9 -4.78 -4.88 -7.71
C PRO A 9 -3.44 -5.57 -7.99
N PHE A 10 -2.56 -5.57 -6.99
CA PHE A 10 -1.39 -6.42 -6.92
C PHE A 10 -1.71 -7.66 -6.09
N CYS A 11 -1.64 -8.85 -6.69
CA CYS A 11 -1.97 -10.11 -6.03
C CYS A 11 -0.73 -10.98 -5.84
N GLN A 12 -0.56 -11.54 -4.65
CA GLN A 12 0.43 -12.59 -4.40
C GLN A 12 -0.18 -13.97 -4.68
N ASP A 13 0.67 -14.95 -4.97
CA ASP A 13 0.28 -16.36 -5.20
C ASP A 13 -0.48 -16.99 -4.02
N SER A 14 -0.33 -16.42 -2.82
CA SER A 14 -1.06 -16.81 -1.61
C SER A 14 -2.53 -16.36 -1.59
N GLY A 15 -3.00 -15.63 -2.61
CA GLY A 15 -4.38 -15.18 -2.76
C GLY A 15 -4.69 -13.83 -2.11
N ASN A 16 -3.70 -13.18 -1.49
CA ASN A 16 -3.86 -11.84 -0.96
C ASN A 16 -3.66 -10.80 -2.07
N CYS A 17 -4.68 -9.98 -2.32
CA CYS A 17 -4.65 -8.90 -3.29
C CYS A 17 -4.75 -7.54 -2.59
N PHE A 18 -3.82 -6.65 -2.91
CA PHE A 18 -3.76 -5.30 -2.36
C PHE A 18 -3.90 -4.26 -3.48
N ARG A 19 -4.40 -3.08 -3.14
CA ARG A 19 -4.46 -1.93 -4.04
C ARG A 19 -3.73 -0.76 -3.43
N ILE A 20 -3.06 -0.01 -4.28
CA ILE A 20 -2.44 1.28 -3.95
C ILE A 20 -3.33 2.35 -4.58
N GLY A 21 -3.54 3.45 -3.87
CA GLY A 21 -4.31 4.57 -4.38
C GLY A 21 -3.79 5.89 -3.85
N THR A 22 -4.10 6.97 -4.57
CA THR A 22 -3.69 8.33 -4.20
C THR A 22 -4.93 9.21 -4.04
N ASP A 23 -4.97 10.01 -2.98
CA ASP A 23 -6.03 11.01 -2.79
C ASP A 23 -5.69 12.35 -3.47
N ALA A 24 -6.64 13.30 -3.43
CA ALA A 24 -6.48 14.62 -4.03
C ALA A 24 -5.35 15.47 -3.43
N GLU A 25 -4.86 15.15 -2.23
CA GLU A 25 -3.75 15.83 -1.56
C GLU A 25 -2.40 15.20 -1.92
N GLY A 26 -2.41 14.09 -2.66
CA GLY A 26 -1.21 13.35 -3.05
C GLY A 26 -0.76 12.32 -2.01
N ASN A 27 -1.57 12.02 -0.99
CA ASN A 27 -1.22 10.99 -0.03
C ASN A 27 -1.48 9.59 -0.62
N ALA A 28 -0.55 8.67 -0.39
CA ALA A 28 -0.67 7.28 -0.79
C ALA A 28 -1.45 6.48 0.27
N HIS A 29 -2.31 5.58 -0.20
CA HIS A 29 -3.14 4.68 0.59
C HIS A 29 -2.97 3.24 0.11
N ILE A 30 -3.05 2.28 1.02
CA ILE A 30 -3.04 0.86 0.72
C ILE A 30 -4.31 0.23 1.29
N ALA A 31 -4.97 -0.63 0.52
CA ALA A 31 -6.13 -1.39 0.97
C ALA A 31 -6.10 -2.83 0.44
N VAL A 32 -6.86 -3.73 1.06
CA VAL A 32 -7.15 -5.04 0.47
C VAL A 32 -8.17 -4.84 -0.65
N ALA A 33 -7.98 -5.50 -1.80
CA ALA A 33 -8.92 -5.41 -2.91
C ALA A 33 -10.33 -5.83 -2.49
N GLY A 34 -11.34 -5.02 -2.79
CA GLY A 34 -12.73 -5.23 -2.37
C GLY A 34 -13.05 -4.82 -0.93
N ARG A 35 -12.10 -4.21 -0.22
CA ARG A 35 -12.26 -3.60 1.11
C ARG A 35 -11.65 -2.20 1.16
N GLU A 36 -11.76 -1.44 0.07
CA GLU A 36 -11.16 -0.10 -0.09
C GLU A 36 -11.66 0.92 0.95
N GLU A 37 -12.83 0.68 1.54
CA GLU A 37 -13.39 1.45 2.66
C GLU A 37 -12.65 1.21 3.99
N HIS A 38 -11.96 0.08 4.11
CA HIS A 38 -11.12 -0.29 5.26
C HIS A 38 -9.64 -0.19 4.86
N ARG A 39 -9.11 1.04 4.85
CA ARG A 39 -7.70 1.31 4.57
C ARG A 39 -6.81 0.50 5.53
N VAL A 40 -5.72 -0.06 5.01
CA VAL A 40 -4.63 -0.62 5.82
C VAL A 40 -3.92 0.58 6.44
N THR A 41 -4.35 0.96 7.65
CA THR A 41 -4.05 2.26 8.27
C THR A 41 -2.98 2.17 9.36
N ASP A 42 -2.29 1.04 9.49
CA ASP A 42 -1.54 0.70 10.70
C ASP A 42 -0.22 1.45 10.89
N SER A 43 0.14 2.38 10.01
CA SER A 43 0.67 3.72 10.36
C SER A 43 1.53 4.31 9.25
N VAL A 44 1.56 5.64 9.15
CA VAL A 44 2.58 6.36 8.35
C VAL A 44 3.99 5.90 8.76
N GLU A 45 4.16 5.53 10.03
CA GLU A 45 5.37 4.92 10.59
C GLU A 45 5.71 3.58 9.93
N ALA A 46 4.75 2.68 9.73
CA ALA A 46 4.96 1.42 9.02
C ALA A 46 5.38 1.63 7.56
N LEU A 47 4.73 2.57 6.86
CA LEU A 47 5.11 2.93 5.49
C LEU A 47 6.51 3.57 5.43
N ARG A 48 6.83 4.47 6.38
CA ARG A 48 8.19 5.06 6.48
C ARG A 48 9.23 4.00 6.77
N MET A 49 8.92 3.03 7.64
CA MET A 49 9.83 1.94 7.98
C MET A 49 10.08 1.06 6.75
N LEU A 50 9.02 0.67 6.03
CA LEU A 50 9.13 -0.07 4.78
C LEU A 50 10.00 0.67 3.75
N ILE A 51 9.74 1.96 3.50
CA ILE A 51 10.53 2.77 2.56
C ILE A 51 12.00 2.86 3.00
N ARG A 52 12.26 3.01 4.30
CA ARG A 52 13.63 3.04 4.84
C ARG A 52 14.33 1.70 4.65
N ASP A 53 13.65 0.59 4.91
CA ASP A 53 14.22 -0.75 4.80
C ASP A 53 14.46 -1.16 3.34
N ILE A 54 13.58 -0.76 2.41
CA ILE A 54 13.82 -0.88 0.96
C ILE A 54 15.08 -0.09 0.57
N LYS A 55 15.18 1.19 0.97
CA LYS A 55 16.37 2.02 0.65
C LYS A 55 17.66 1.50 1.30
N ALA A 56 17.55 0.76 2.41
CA ALA A 56 18.67 0.13 3.08
C ALA A 56 19.06 -1.24 2.49
N GLY A 57 18.40 -1.68 1.40
CA GLY A 57 18.66 -2.97 0.74
C GLY A 57 18.13 -4.18 1.51
N LYS A 58 17.37 -3.98 2.60
CA LYS A 58 16.85 -5.09 3.40
C LYS A 58 15.71 -5.82 2.70
N ALA A 59 15.04 -5.15 1.78
CA ALA A 59 13.98 -5.74 0.95
C ALA A 59 14.50 -6.27 -0.40
N ASP A 60 15.81 -6.33 -0.63
CA ASP A 60 16.38 -6.77 -1.92
C ASP A 60 16.03 -8.23 -2.26
N HIS A 61 15.64 -9.03 -1.26
CA HIS A 61 15.16 -10.40 -1.46
C HIS A 61 13.67 -10.50 -1.87
N LEU A 62 12.98 -9.36 -1.98
CA LEU A 62 11.58 -9.26 -2.41
C LEU A 62 11.41 -8.79 -3.87
N LEU A 63 12.52 -8.43 -4.53
CA LEU A 63 12.58 -8.06 -5.96
C LEU A 63 13.14 -9.22 -6.79
#